data_AF-A0A3N5T9C4-F1
#
_entry.id   AF-A0A3N5T9C4-F1
#
_cell.length_a   1.000
_cell.length_b   1.000
_cell.length_c   1.000
_cell.angle_alpha   90.00
_cell.angle_beta   90.00
_cell.angle_gamma   90.00
#
_symmetry.space_group_name_H-M   'P 1'
#
loop_
_entity.id
_entity.type
_entity.pdbx_description
1 polymer ?
#
loop_
_entity_poly.entity_id
_entity_poly.type
_entity_poly.pdbx_seq_one_letter_code
_entity_poly.pdbx_strand_id
1 'polypeptide(L)'
;MYHNDAEMLFPVRVIESLRLLRGDRWQALVDRVLVRSEHDPDLLAFSLLMIRLGGCLSCGPDSYRAIRGCTLCAKQSVARFKGSDDE
;
A
#
# COMPACT_ATOMS: atom_id res chain seq x y z
N MET A 1 -21.10 -8.70 8.12
CA MET A 1 -20.06 -9.26 7.24
C MET A 1 -19.03 -8.16 7.06
N TYR A 2 -17.91 -8.19 7.79
CA TYR A 2 -16.88 -7.16 7.68
C TYR A 2 -16.10 -7.42 6.39
N HIS A 3 -16.18 -6.49 5.42
CA HIS A 3 -15.34 -6.56 4.24
C HIS A 3 -13.91 -6.23 4.68
N ASN A 4 -13.11 -7.26 4.96
CA ASN A 4 -11.76 -7.16 5.51
C ASN A 4 -10.73 -6.69 4.47
N ASP A 5 -11.18 -6.00 3.41
CA ASP A 5 -10.38 -5.41 2.32
C ASP A 5 -11.01 -4.10 1.86
N ALA A 6 -11.58 -3.32 2.76
CA ALA A 6 -12.16 -1.99 2.50
C ALA A 6 -11.88 -1.04 3.68
N GLU A 7 -10.66 -1.09 4.20
CA GLU A 7 -10.21 -0.21 5.27
C GLU A 7 -10.15 1.26 4.83
N MET A 8 -10.40 2.15 5.79
CA MET A 8 -10.38 3.60 5.56
C MET A 8 -8.98 4.11 5.14
N LEU A 9 -7.93 3.50 5.67
CA LEU A 9 -6.53 3.82 5.35
C LEU A 9 -5.78 2.58 4.90
N PHE A 10 -4.63 2.79 4.27
CA PHE A 10 -3.79 1.70 3.79
C PHE A 10 -3.49 0.69 4.91
N PRO A 11 -3.87 -0.58 4.73
CA PRO A 11 -3.71 -1.61 5.76
C PRO A 11 -2.36 -2.34 5.65
N VAL A 12 -1.61 -2.41 6.75
CA VAL A 12 -0.25 -3.01 6.82
C VAL A 12 -0.18 -4.44 6.29
N ARG A 13 -1.23 -5.27 6.47
CA ARG A 13 -1.28 -6.65 5.94
C ARG A 13 -1.12 -6.74 4.40
N VAL A 14 -1.32 -5.64 3.66
CA VAL A 14 -1.17 -5.61 2.20
C VAL A 14 0.28 -5.52 1.74
N ILE A 15 1.20 -5.06 2.61
CA ILE A 15 2.59 -4.77 2.24
C ILE A 15 3.26 -5.97 1.56
N GLU A 16 3.12 -7.18 2.11
CA GLU A 16 3.69 -8.41 1.54
C GLU A 16 3.25 -8.62 0.08
N SER A 17 1.98 -8.34 -0.21
CA SER A 17 1.42 -8.53 -1.55
C SER A 17 1.99 -7.57 -2.61
N LEU A 18 2.72 -6.53 -2.18
CA LEU A 18 3.34 -5.54 -3.04
C LEU A 18 4.77 -5.91 -3.46
N ARG A 19 5.39 -6.88 -2.79
CA ARG A 19 6.82 -7.20 -2.86
C ARG A 19 7.37 -7.35 -4.28
N LEU A 20 6.65 -8.05 -5.15
CA LEU A 20 7.10 -8.44 -6.50
C LEU A 20 6.48 -7.61 -7.63
N LEU A 21 6.00 -6.39 -7.32
CA LEU A 21 5.31 -5.56 -8.32
C LEU A 21 6.24 -4.70 -9.18
N ARG A 22 7.49 -4.51 -8.74
CA ARG A 22 8.51 -3.66 -9.38
C ARG A 22 9.89 -4.30 -9.24
N GLY A 23 10.95 -3.59 -9.61
CA GLY A 23 12.32 -4.12 -9.62
C GLY A 23 12.93 -4.32 -8.24
N ASP A 24 14.18 -4.78 -8.22
CA ASP A 24 14.91 -5.21 -7.02
C ASP A 24 14.95 -4.17 -5.90
N ARG A 25 15.03 -2.87 -6.25
CA ARG A 25 15.03 -1.78 -5.26
C ARG A 25 13.72 -1.68 -4.48
N TRP A 26 12.60 -1.78 -5.18
CA TRP A 26 11.28 -1.84 -4.56
C TRP A 26 11.14 -3.09 -3.68
N GLN A 27 11.56 -4.24 -4.18
CA GLN A 27 11.53 -5.48 -3.42
C GLN A 27 12.33 -5.36 -2.12
N ALA A 28 13.55 -4.80 -2.18
CA ALA A 28 14.37 -4.56 -0.99
C ALA A 28 13.73 -3.59 0.01
N LEU A 29 13.04 -2.54 -0.48
CA LEU A 29 12.27 -1.63 0.38
C LEU A 29 11.15 -2.37 1.12
N VAL A 30 10.36 -3.18 0.40
CA VAL A 30 9.27 -3.95 0.99
C VAL A 30 9.81 -4.95 2.03
N ASP A 31 10.87 -5.69 1.70
CA ASP A 31 11.51 -6.66 2.60
C ASP A 31 12.01 -6.00 3.88
N ARG A 32 12.60 -4.80 3.77
CA ARG A 32 13.07 -4.01 4.92
C ARG A 32 11.93 -3.56 5.84
N VAL A 33 10.76 -3.25 5.28
CA VAL A 33 9.60 -2.75 6.05
C VAL A 33 8.83 -3.89 6.71
N LEU A 34 8.74 -5.06 6.08
CA LEU A 34 7.99 -6.22 6.59
C LEU A 34 8.48 -6.73 7.95
N VAL A 35 9.76 -6.58 8.24
CA VAL A 35 10.37 -7.04 9.50
C VAL A 35 10.27 -6.03 10.64
N ARG A 36 9.62 -4.88 10.41
CA ARG A 36 9.54 -3.78 11.38
C ARG A 36 8.36 -3.94 12.33
N SER A 37 8.51 -3.38 13.54
CA SER A 37 7.42 -3.32 14.52
C SER A 37 6.33 -2.33 14.10
N GLU A 38 5.12 -2.48 14.65
CA GLU A 38 3.95 -1.66 14.31
C GLU A 38 4.18 -0.14 14.43
N HIS A 39 5.03 0.29 15.37
CA HIS A 39 5.31 1.70 15.64
C HIS A 39 6.65 2.17 15.07
N ASP A 40 7.31 1.33 14.28
CA ASP A 40 8.57 1.70 13.65
C ASP A 40 8.34 2.82 12.61
N PRO A 41 9.14 3.90 12.64
CA PRO A 41 9.04 4.99 11.68
C PRO A 41 9.09 4.53 10.21
N ASP A 42 9.85 3.49 9.86
CA ASP A 42 9.94 2.98 8.48
C ASP A 42 8.59 2.39 8.03
N LEU A 43 7.90 1.66 8.91
CA LEU A 43 6.58 1.07 8.62
C LEU A 43 5.50 2.16 8.50
N LEU A 44 5.53 3.13 9.40
CA LEU A 44 4.62 4.27 9.38
C LEU A 44 4.84 5.13 8.12
N ALA A 45 6.10 5.36 7.74
CA ALA A 45 6.46 6.09 6.53
C ALA A 45 5.99 5.36 5.27
N PHE A 46 6.18 4.03 5.19
CA PHE A 46 5.67 3.22 4.08
C PHE A 46 4.14 3.26 3.99
N SER A 47 3.46 3.18 5.13
CA SER A 47 2.00 3.28 5.19
C SER A 47 1.52 4.65 4.71
N LEU A 48 2.18 5.73 5.13
CA LEU A 48 1.89 7.09 4.67
C LEU A 48 2.14 7.27 3.16
N LEU A 49 3.24 6.71 2.64
CA LEU A 49 3.53 6.66 1.20
C LEU A 49 2.35 6.04 0.44
N MET A 50 1.88 4.87 0.89
CA MET A 50 0.78 4.17 0.26
C MET A 50 -0.57 4.89 0.41
N ILE A 51 -0.83 5.56 1.54
CA ILE A 51 -2.01 6.41 1.72
C ILE A 51 -2.06 7.53 0.68
N ARG A 52 -0.91 8.17 0.41
CA ARG A 52 -0.78 9.25 -0.58
C ARG A 52 -0.88 8.72 -2.00
N LEU A 53 -0.12 7.66 -2.32
CA LEU A 53 -0.08 7.05 -3.65
C LEU A 53 -1.43 6.42 -4.05
N GLY A 54 -2.14 5.82 -3.08
CA GLY A 54 -3.45 5.20 -3.26
C GLY A 54 -4.63 6.18 -3.20
N GLY A 55 -4.40 7.43 -2.77
CA GLY A 55 -5.47 8.40 -2.55
C GLY A 55 -6.49 7.93 -1.51
N CYS A 56 -6.02 7.28 -0.44
CA CYS A 56 -6.90 6.68 0.58
C CYS A 56 -7.76 7.72 1.30
N LEU A 57 -7.24 8.94 1.50
CA LEU A 57 -7.96 10.04 2.17
C LEU A 57 -9.22 10.50 1.43
N SER A 58 -9.37 10.18 0.14
CA SER A 58 -10.57 10.44 -0.65
C SER A 58 -11.34 9.17 -1.02
N CYS A 59 -11.02 8.03 -0.40
CA CYS A 59 -11.68 6.74 -0.63
C CYS A 59 -12.84 6.57 0.36
N GLY A 60 -14.08 6.75 -0.12
CA GLY A 60 -15.30 6.51 0.66
C GLY A 60 -15.94 5.14 0.36
N PRO A 61 -16.93 4.72 1.15
CA PRO A 61 -17.62 3.42 0.99
C PRO A 61 -18.19 3.18 -0.42
N ASP A 62 -18.66 4.24 -1.08
CA ASP A 62 -19.25 4.18 -2.42
C ASP A 62 -18.22 4.37 -3.55
N SER A 63 -16.94 4.54 -3.21
CA SER A 63 -15.88 4.69 -4.20
C SER A 63 -15.62 3.36 -4.90
N TYR A 64 -15.43 3.40 -6.22
CA TYR A 64 -15.00 2.22 -7.00
C TYR A 64 -13.76 1.52 -6.40
N ARG A 65 -12.86 2.30 -5.79
CA ARG A 65 -11.68 1.78 -5.07
C ARG A 65 -12.06 0.94 -3.83
N ALA A 66 -13.01 1.40 -3.02
CA ALA A 66 -13.46 0.68 -1.83
C ALA A 66 -14.19 -0.62 -2.19
N ILE A 67 -15.01 -0.59 -3.26
CA ILE A 67 -15.70 -1.78 -3.79
C ILE A 67 -14.70 -2.82 -4.31
N ARG A 68 -13.63 -2.37 -4.96
CA ARG A 68 -12.61 -3.26 -5.54
C ARG A 68 -11.69 -3.90 -4.50
N GLY A 69 -11.47 -3.19 -3.41
CA GLY A 69 -10.71 -3.63 -2.26
C GLY A 69 -9.28 -3.10 -2.18
N CYS A 70 -8.83 -2.87 -0.95
CA CYS A 70 -7.55 -2.22 -0.63
C CYS A 70 -6.35 -2.93 -1.24
N THR A 71 -6.34 -4.27 -1.23
CA THR A 71 -5.25 -5.08 -1.79
C THR A 71 -5.09 -4.83 -3.29
N LEU A 72 -6.19 -4.88 -4.05
CA LEU A 72 -6.16 -4.63 -5.50
C LEU A 72 -5.84 -3.17 -5.81
N CYS A 73 -6.40 -2.23 -5.05
CA CYS A 73 -6.13 -0.80 -5.20
C CYS A 73 -4.62 -0.51 -5.01
N ALA A 74 -4.02 -1.01 -3.93
CA ALA A 74 -2.60 -0.82 -3.64
C ALA A 74 -1.70 -1.41 -4.72
N LYS A 75 -1.97 -2.65 -5.17
CA LYS A 75 -1.22 -3.29 -6.26
C LYS A 75 -1.24 -2.44 -7.54
N GLN A 76 -2.41 -1.90 -7.89
CA GLN A 76 -2.54 -1.05 -9.07
C GLN A 76 -1.83 0.28 -8.94
N SER A 77 -1.90 0.92 -7.77
CA SER A 77 -1.19 2.17 -7.49
C SER A 77 0.32 2.01 -7.67
N VAL A 78 0.91 0.94 -7.13
CA VAL A 78 2.35 0.64 -7.27
C VAL A 78 2.71 0.29 -8.72
N ALA A 79 1.96 -0.61 -9.36
CA ALA A 79 2.26 -1.08 -10.71
C ALA A 79 2.13 0.02 -11.78
N ARG A 80 1.28 1.03 -11.56
CA ARG A 80 1.07 2.14 -12.49
C ARG A 80 1.92 3.39 -12.19
N PHE A 81 2.66 3.39 -11.09
CA PHE A 81 3.52 4.52 -10.74
C PHE A 81 4.62 4.70 -11.80
N LYS A 82 4.71 5.89 -12.38
CA LYS A 82 5.62 6.20 -13.49
C LYS A 82 6.98 6.75 -13.03
N GLY A 83 7.12 7.12 -11.76
CA GLY A 83 8.38 7.61 -11.19
C GLY A 83 9.38 6.47 -10.92
N SER A 84 10.60 6.86 -10.55
CA SER A 84 11.65 5.92 -10.15
C SER A 84 11.43 5.41 -8.73
N ASP A 85 12.02 4.26 -8.40
CA ASP A 85 12.12 3.75 -7.02
C ASP A 85 13.26 4.44 -6.24
N ASP A 86 14.00 5.35 -6.89
CA ASP A 86 15.11 6.11 -6.34
C ASP A 86 14.75 7.51 -5.82
N GLU A 87 13.56 8.03 -6.17
CA GLU A 87 13.03 9.33 -5.70
C GLU A 87 12.39 9.22 -4.31
#